data_AF-A0A0G4L2M0-F1
#
_entry.id   AF-A0A0G4L2M0-F1
#
_cell.length_a   1.000
_cell.length_b   1.000
_cell.length_c   1.000
_cell.angle_alpha   90.00
_cell.angle_beta   90.00
_cell.angle_gamma   90.00
#
_symmetry.space_group_name_H-M   'P 1'
#
loop_
_entity.id
_entity.type
_entity.pdbx_description
1 polymer ?
#
loop_
_entity_poly.entity_id
_entity_poly.type
_entity_poly.pdbx_seq_one_letter_code
_entity_poly.pdbx_strand_id
1 'polypeptide(L)'
;MTVHRNCYGVTDNRITGKWTCDMCTNDKNPQVSTQYKCVLCPVDVREHDFVGPPKTVSTHKKKMEKEKERERIEREQAQKTADYYRKKQEETHRPVNPREPLKRTFDNNWVHVTCAVWTPEIKFGKAKALGPAEGISSIPRGRYGEVCHVCNTQTGACVSCHLCKASG
;
A
#
# COMPACT_ATOMS: atom_id res chain seq x y z
N MET A 1 -3.30 6.32 -6.16
CA MET A 1 -3.81 5.23 -5.31
C MET A 1 -5.01 4.61 -5.99
N THR A 2 -5.07 3.29 -6.07
CA THR A 2 -6.15 2.54 -6.69
C THR A 2 -6.69 1.55 -5.68
N VAL A 3 -7.99 1.63 -5.37
CA VAL A 3 -8.65 0.79 -4.39
C VAL A 3 -10.08 0.49 -4.84
N HIS A 4 -10.60 -0.68 -4.49
CA HIS A 4 -12.04 -0.90 -4.57
C HIS A 4 -12.75 -0.04 -3.53
N ARG A 5 -13.93 0.48 -3.89
CA ARG A 5 -14.73 1.35 -3.01
C ARG A 5 -15.00 0.71 -1.65
N ASN A 6 -15.46 -0.54 -1.64
CA ASN A 6 -15.77 -1.26 -0.41
C ASN A 6 -14.51 -1.66 0.37
N CYS A 7 -13.38 -1.89 -0.30
CA CYS A 7 -12.12 -2.23 0.36
C CYS A 7 -11.46 -1.02 1.05
N TYR A 8 -11.85 0.22 0.70
CA TYR A 8 -11.37 1.44 1.38
C TYR A 8 -12.48 2.18 2.14
N GLY A 9 -13.72 1.67 2.12
CA GLY A 9 -14.86 2.31 2.77
C GLY A 9 -15.25 3.65 2.14
N VAL A 10 -15.23 3.75 0.81
CA VAL A 10 -15.71 4.94 0.09
C VAL A 10 -17.25 4.93 0.09
N THR A 11 -17.85 5.59 1.08
CA THR A 11 -19.30 5.54 1.33
C THR A 11 -20.14 6.40 0.39
N ASP A 12 -19.56 7.44 -0.20
CA ASP A 12 -20.31 8.34 -1.07
C ASP A 12 -20.42 7.75 -2.49
N ASN A 13 -21.66 7.53 -2.93
CA ASN A 13 -22.01 7.02 -4.25
C ASN A 13 -22.32 8.14 -5.24
N ARG A 14 -22.36 9.40 -4.77
CA ARG A 14 -22.75 10.59 -5.53
C ARG A 14 -21.57 11.44 -5.95
N ILE A 15 -20.34 10.92 -5.81
CA ILE A 15 -19.14 11.64 -6.25
C ILE A 15 -19.17 11.72 -7.79
N THR A 16 -19.69 12.82 -8.29
CA THR A 16 -19.69 13.19 -9.72
C THR A 16 -18.35 13.81 -10.15
N GLY A 17 -17.42 13.99 -9.22
CA GLY A 17 -16.10 14.59 -9.44
C GLY A 17 -14.92 13.70 -9.04
N LYS A 18 -13.77 14.31 -8.77
CA LYS A 18 -12.56 13.57 -8.35
C LYS A 18 -12.68 13.18 -6.87
N TRP A 19 -12.67 11.88 -6.60
CA TRP A 19 -12.56 11.36 -5.23
C TRP A 19 -11.19 11.72 -4.62
N THR A 20 -11.18 11.99 -3.32
CA THR A 20 -9.97 12.31 -2.55
C THR A 20 -9.80 11.31 -1.41
N CYS A 21 -8.61 10.73 -1.26
CA CYS A 21 -8.31 9.79 -0.18
C CYS A 21 -8.06 10.50 1.17
N ASP A 22 -7.97 9.73 2.25
CA ASP A 22 -7.83 10.30 3.60
C ASP A 22 -6.53 11.09 3.77
N MET A 23 -5.41 10.63 3.18
CA MET A 23 -4.13 11.34 3.25
C MET A 23 -4.15 12.64 2.44
N CYS A 24 -4.72 12.64 1.22
CA CYS A 24 -4.85 13.86 0.44
C CYS A 24 -5.85 14.86 1.06
N THR A 25 -6.85 14.36 1.80
CA THR A 25 -7.74 15.21 2.60
C THR A 25 -6.98 15.84 3.76
N ASN A 26 -6.13 15.07 4.45
CA ASN A 26 -5.28 15.57 5.53
C ASN A 26 -4.21 16.55 5.05
N ASP A 27 -3.64 16.38 3.84
CA ASP A 27 -2.71 17.35 3.26
C ASP A 27 -3.35 18.75 3.08
N LYS A 28 -4.66 18.80 2.78
CA LYS A 28 -5.40 20.06 2.59
C LYS A 28 -5.73 20.76 3.91
N ASN A 29 -6.06 19.99 4.94
CA ASN A 29 -6.37 20.49 6.27
C ASN A 29 -5.91 19.47 7.30
N PRO A 30 -4.65 19.57 7.78
CA PRO A 30 -4.09 18.59 8.71
C PRO A 30 -4.89 18.54 10.01
N GLN A 31 -5.41 17.36 10.34
CA GLN A 31 -6.12 17.09 11.60
C GLN A 31 -5.42 16.01 12.43
N VAL A 32 -4.50 15.28 11.81
CA VAL A 32 -3.68 14.22 12.41
C VAL A 32 -2.27 14.30 11.85
N SER A 33 -1.39 13.38 12.27
CA SER A 33 -0.01 13.31 11.80
C SER A 33 0.10 13.47 10.28
N THR A 34 1.05 14.28 9.81
CA THR A 34 1.42 14.39 8.39
C THR A 34 2.47 13.34 7.99
N GLN A 35 2.94 12.55 8.97
CA GLN A 35 3.78 11.39 8.73
C GLN A 35 2.89 10.19 8.38
N TYR A 36 2.66 10.00 7.08
CA TYR A 36 1.84 8.93 6.52
C TYR A 36 2.54 7.56 6.56
N LYS A 37 2.82 7.06 7.77
CA LYS A 37 3.45 5.74 8.00
C LYS A 37 2.50 4.83 8.75
N CYS A 38 2.40 3.58 8.31
CA CYS A 38 1.63 2.58 9.02
C CYS A 38 2.30 2.25 10.36
N VAL A 39 1.53 2.28 11.45
CA VAL A 39 2.04 1.91 12.79
C VAL A 39 2.17 0.40 13.01
N LEU A 40 1.65 -0.43 12.11
CA LEU A 40 1.61 -1.89 12.26
C LEU A 40 2.59 -2.65 11.36
N CYS A 41 3.32 -1.99 10.47
CA CYS A 41 4.27 -2.66 9.58
C CYS A 41 5.40 -1.72 9.14
N PRO A 42 6.56 -2.25 8.69
CA PRO A 42 7.69 -1.43 8.26
C PRO A 42 7.52 -0.85 6.85
N VAL A 43 6.50 -1.26 6.10
CA VAL A 43 6.32 -0.85 4.70
C VAL A 43 5.93 0.63 4.65
N ASP A 44 6.84 1.47 4.18
CA ASP A 44 6.61 2.90 3.93
C ASP A 44 6.52 3.23 2.43
N VAL A 45 7.19 2.44 1.58
CA VAL A 45 7.13 2.53 0.12
C VAL A 45 7.08 1.12 -0.48
N ARG A 46 6.12 0.88 -1.38
CA ARG A 46 6.18 -0.29 -2.28
C ARG A 46 6.75 0.14 -3.62
N GLU A 47 7.80 -0.55 -4.07
CA GLU A 47 8.29 -0.39 -5.43
C GLU A 47 7.17 -0.78 -6.41
N HIS A 48 6.97 0.07 -7.41
CA HIS A 48 6.09 -0.24 -8.52
C HIS A 48 6.94 -0.45 -9.74
N ASP A 49 6.95 -1.68 -10.22
CA ASP A 49 7.54 -2.02 -11.50
C ASP A 49 6.58 -1.54 -12.61
N PHE A 50 6.88 -0.38 -13.16
CA PHE A 50 6.12 0.20 -14.27
C PHE A 50 6.33 -0.56 -15.59
N VAL A 51 7.33 -1.45 -15.65
CA VAL A 51 7.75 -2.12 -16.88
C VAL A 51 7.41 -3.61 -16.85
N GLY A 52 7.15 -4.15 -15.66
CA GLY A 52 6.83 -5.55 -15.43
C GLY A 52 8.04 -6.47 -15.68
N PRO A 53 8.00 -7.70 -15.13
CA PRO A 53 9.04 -8.67 -15.42
C PRO A 53 9.02 -9.09 -16.90
N PRO A 54 10.18 -9.44 -17.49
CA PRO A 54 10.24 -10.00 -18.84
C PRO A 54 9.26 -11.16 -18.98
N LYS A 55 8.56 -11.25 -20.11
CA LYS A 55 7.65 -12.38 -20.33
C LYS A 55 8.50 -13.66 -20.41
N THR A 56 8.37 -14.52 -19.40
CA THR A 56 9.07 -15.82 -19.34
C THR A 56 8.63 -16.65 -20.55
N VAL A 57 9.55 -16.86 -21.49
CA VAL A 57 9.30 -17.74 -22.64
C VAL A 57 9.47 -19.18 -22.15
N SER A 58 8.53 -20.07 -22.50
CA SER A 58 8.60 -21.48 -22.11
C SER A 58 9.91 -22.12 -22.59
N THR A 59 10.46 -23.03 -21.78
CA THR A 59 11.80 -23.64 -21.86
C THR A 59 12.12 -24.38 -23.17
N HIS A 60 11.20 -24.41 -24.14
CA HIS A 60 11.34 -25.15 -25.40
C HIS A 60 11.26 -24.30 -26.67
N LYS A 61 11.09 -22.96 -26.59
CA LYS A 61 10.98 -22.12 -27.79
C LYS A 61 12.10 -21.08 -27.85
N LYS A 62 13.03 -21.26 -28.79
CA LYS A 62 14.08 -20.27 -29.11
C LYS A 62 13.39 -18.95 -29.52
N LYS A 63 13.49 -17.92 -28.67
CA LYS A 63 12.90 -16.60 -28.92
C LYS A 63 13.52 -16.00 -30.18
N MET A 64 12.70 -15.50 -31.10
CA MET A 64 13.21 -14.85 -32.32
C MET A 64 13.84 -13.49 -31.96
N GLU A 65 14.91 -13.10 -32.67
CA GLU A 65 15.56 -11.78 -32.51
C GLU A 65 14.56 -10.62 -32.63
N LYS A 66 13.60 -10.71 -33.56
CA LYS A 66 12.52 -9.71 -33.72
C LYS A 66 11.65 -9.54 -32.47
N GLU A 67 11.38 -10.63 -31.74
CA GLU A 67 10.57 -10.60 -30.53
C GLU A 67 11.35 -9.99 -29.35
N LYS A 68 12.65 -10.28 -29.27
CA LYS A 68 13.56 -9.67 -28.28
C LYS A 68 13.70 -8.17 -28.50
N GLU A 69 13.82 -7.72 -29.75
CA GLU A 69 13.89 -6.29 -30.07
C GLU A 69 12.56 -5.58 -29.74
N ARG A 70 11.41 -6.20 -30.03
CA ARG A 70 10.10 -5.65 -29.66
C ARG A 70 9.95 -5.46 -28.16
N GLU A 71 10.35 -6.45 -27.36
CA GLU A 71 10.32 -6.37 -25.90
C GLU A 71 11.25 -5.29 -25.36
N ARG A 72 12.44 -5.13 -25.97
CA ARG A 72 13.37 -4.06 -25.62
C ARG A 72 12.75 -2.68 -25.85
N ILE A 73 12.15 -2.45 -27.02
CA ILE A 73 11.48 -1.19 -27.35
C ILE A 73 10.32 -0.91 -26.39
N GLU A 74 9.50 -1.93 -26.09
CA GLU A 74 8.37 -1.83 -25.15
C GLU A 74 8.86 -1.44 -23.74
N ARG A 75 9.96 -2.04 -23.28
CA ARG A 75 10.60 -1.74 -22.00
C ARG A 75 11.19 -0.33 -21.94
N GLU A 76 11.88 0.11 -22.99
CA GLU A 76 12.41 1.48 -23.09
C GLU A 76 11.29 2.52 -23.10
N GLN A 77 10.18 2.24 -23.79
CA GLN A 77 9.00 3.13 -23.79
C GLN A 77 8.30 3.18 -22.43
N ALA A 78 8.16 2.04 -21.75
CA ALA A 78 7.60 1.98 -20.40
C ALA A 78 8.46 2.76 -19.40
N GLN A 79 9.79 2.64 -19.49
CA GLN A 79 10.71 3.42 -18.65
C GLN A 79 10.56 4.93 -18.87
N LYS A 80 10.57 5.39 -20.14
CA LYS A 80 10.36 6.81 -20.47
C LYS A 80 9.04 7.35 -19.94
N THR A 81 7.98 6.54 -20.00
CA THR A 81 6.66 6.90 -19.48
C THR A 81 6.68 7.02 -17.95
N ALA A 82 7.36 6.10 -17.26
CA ALA A 82 7.53 6.14 -15.80
C ALA A 82 8.33 7.37 -15.34
N ASP A 83 9.44 7.68 -16.02
CA ASP A 83 10.29 8.83 -15.71
C ASP A 83 9.54 10.16 -15.91
N TYR A 84 8.79 10.26 -17.01
CA TYR A 84 7.93 11.42 -17.26
C TYR A 84 6.84 11.58 -16.18
N TYR A 85 6.19 10.50 -15.77
CA TYR A 85 5.19 10.52 -14.70
C TYR A 85 5.80 10.98 -13.37
N ARG A 86 6.97 10.44 -13.00
CA ARG A 86 7.72 10.80 -11.79
C ARG A 86 8.05 12.29 -11.78
N LYS A 87 8.67 12.81 -12.84
CA LYS A 87 9.03 14.23 -12.95
C LYS A 87 7.82 15.15 -12.79
N LYS A 88 6.69 14.81 -13.42
CA LYS A 88 5.44 15.57 -13.31
C LYS A 88 4.86 15.57 -11.89
N GLN A 89 4.99 14.47 -11.16
CA GLN A 89 4.55 14.41 -9.76
C GLN A 89 5.42 15.32 -8.88
N GLU A 90 6.73 15.32 -9.08
CA GLU A 90 7.68 16.19 -8.37
C GLU A 90 7.38 17.68 -8.64
N GLU A 91 7.21 18.06 -9.92
CA GLU A 91 6.87 19.43 -10.33
C GLU A 91 5.55 19.93 -9.74
N THR A 92 4.60 19.03 -9.47
CA THR A 92 3.30 19.36 -8.88
C THR A 92 3.27 19.18 -7.36
N HIS A 93 4.43 18.96 -6.73
CA HIS A 93 4.58 18.67 -5.29
C HIS A 93 3.66 17.54 -4.80
N ARG A 94 3.43 16.55 -5.66
CA ARG A 94 2.67 15.34 -5.34
C ARG A 94 3.62 14.21 -4.98
N PRO A 95 3.15 13.22 -4.20
CA PRO A 95 3.94 12.03 -3.94
C PRO A 95 4.36 11.35 -5.24
N VAL A 96 5.68 11.14 -5.37
CA VAL A 96 6.30 10.50 -6.54
C VAL A 96 5.78 9.08 -6.74
N ASN A 97 5.67 8.34 -5.63
CA ASN A 97 5.09 7.02 -5.61
C ASN A 97 3.59 7.11 -5.29
N PRO A 98 2.76 6.25 -5.90
CA PRO A 98 1.36 6.16 -5.51
C PRO A 98 1.21 5.94 -4.01
N ARG A 99 0.43 6.82 -3.40
CA ARG A 99 0.04 6.73 -1.99
C ARG A 99 -0.54 5.34 -1.66
N GLU A 100 -0.09 4.78 -0.55
CA GLU A 100 -0.63 3.57 0.05
C GLU A 100 -2.03 3.79 0.66
N PRO A 101 -2.89 2.76 0.71
CA PRO A 101 -4.21 2.88 1.33
C PRO A 101 -4.09 2.88 2.85
N LEU A 102 -3.88 4.08 3.41
CA LEU A 102 -3.91 4.31 4.86
C LEU A 102 -5.27 4.83 5.33
N LYS A 103 -5.59 4.49 6.58
CA LYS A 103 -6.68 5.03 7.38
C LYS A 103 -6.13 5.67 8.64
N ARG A 104 -6.82 6.70 9.10
CA ARG A 104 -6.54 7.35 10.38
C ARG A 104 -6.81 6.37 11.52
N THR A 105 -5.96 6.38 12.52
CA THR A 105 -6.14 5.67 13.77
C THR A 105 -6.75 6.59 14.84
N PHE A 106 -7.28 6.02 15.92
CA PHE A 106 -7.84 6.81 17.03
C PHE A 106 -6.80 7.71 17.72
N ASP A 107 -5.55 7.27 17.77
CA ASP A 107 -4.40 8.00 18.33
C ASP A 107 -3.77 9.01 17.35
N ASN A 108 -4.50 9.43 16.31
CA ASN A 108 -4.08 10.43 15.31
C ASN A 108 -2.82 10.04 14.51
N ASN A 109 -2.62 8.74 14.31
CA ASN A 109 -1.61 8.14 13.44
C ASN A 109 -2.28 7.50 12.20
N TRP A 110 -1.53 6.67 11.49
CA TRP A 110 -1.97 6.00 10.27
C TRP A 110 -1.76 4.49 10.33
N VAL A 111 -2.64 3.75 9.68
CA VAL A 111 -2.52 2.31 9.52
C VAL A 111 -2.95 1.91 8.11
N HIS A 112 -2.25 0.96 7.49
CA HIS A 112 -2.74 0.36 6.25
C HIS A 112 -4.10 -0.28 6.49
N VAL A 113 -5.02 -0.11 5.53
CA VAL A 113 -6.34 -0.77 5.61
C VAL A 113 -6.17 -2.28 5.75
N THR A 114 -5.23 -2.88 5.01
CA THR A 114 -4.93 -4.32 5.10
C THR A 114 -4.39 -4.72 6.47
N CYS A 115 -3.43 -3.97 7.03
CA CYS A 115 -2.92 -4.25 8.38
C CYS A 115 -4.04 -4.18 9.43
N ALA A 116 -4.92 -3.17 9.34
CA ALA A 116 -6.06 -3.04 10.23
C ALA A 116 -7.05 -4.21 10.08
N VAL A 117 -7.35 -4.65 8.86
CA VAL A 117 -8.28 -5.77 8.61
C VAL A 117 -7.74 -7.11 9.11
N TRP A 118 -6.43 -7.35 8.96
CA TRP A 118 -5.81 -8.63 9.33
C TRP A 118 -5.34 -8.71 10.79
N THR A 119 -5.42 -7.60 11.55
CA THR A 119 -5.08 -7.59 12.97
C THR A 119 -6.35 -7.74 13.81
N PRO A 120 -6.58 -8.89 14.49
CA PRO A 120 -7.84 -9.21 15.15
C PRO A 120 -8.33 -8.21 16.20
N GLU A 121 -7.41 -7.54 16.88
CA GLU A 121 -7.71 -6.57 17.94
C GLU A 121 -8.20 -5.23 17.38
N ILE A 122 -7.98 -4.99 16.08
CA ILE A 122 -8.35 -3.75 15.43
C ILE A 122 -9.83 -3.76 15.04
N LYS A 123 -10.51 -2.65 15.32
CA LYS A 123 -11.89 -2.39 14.91
C LYS A 123 -11.96 -1.05 14.20
N PHE A 124 -13.01 -0.86 13.39
CA PHE A 124 -13.28 0.43 12.76
C PHE A 124 -14.44 1.11 13.46
N GLY A 125 -14.22 2.33 13.96
CA GLY A 125 -15.27 3.12 14.60
C GLY A 125 -16.48 3.34 13.69
N LYS A 126 -16.26 3.48 12.37
CA LYS A 126 -17.31 3.42 11.34
C LYS A 126 -17.00 2.31 10.34
N ALA A 127 -17.63 1.15 10.52
CA ALA A 127 -17.40 -0.04 9.70
C ALA A 127 -17.54 0.20 8.18
N LYS A 128 -18.56 0.93 7.73
CA LYS A 128 -18.75 1.23 6.29
C LYS A 128 -17.67 2.15 5.71
N ALA A 129 -17.09 3.01 6.52
CA ALA A 129 -16.03 3.94 6.11
C ALA A 129 -14.61 3.37 6.32
N LEU A 130 -14.52 2.20 6.96
CA LEU A 130 -13.29 1.55 7.40
C LEU A 130 -12.37 2.53 8.15
N GLY A 131 -12.93 3.34 9.05
CA GLY A 131 -12.15 4.31 9.83
C GLY A 131 -12.98 5.06 10.88
N PRO A 132 -12.35 5.63 11.92
CA PRO A 132 -10.95 5.44 12.29
C PRO A 132 -10.68 4.01 12.75
N ALA A 133 -9.43 3.58 12.66
CA ALA A 133 -8.98 2.31 13.24
C ALA A 133 -8.71 2.46 14.75
N GLU A 134 -9.27 1.57 15.53
CA GLU A 134 -9.24 1.54 17.00
C GLU A 134 -8.66 0.20 17.48
N GLY A 135 -8.18 0.13 18.72
CA GLY A 135 -7.70 -1.12 19.33
C GLY A 135 -6.20 -1.41 19.17
N ILE A 136 -5.40 -0.46 18.65
CA ILE A 136 -3.94 -0.63 18.49
C ILE A 136 -3.24 -0.90 19.83
N SER A 137 -3.66 -0.19 20.89
CA SER A 137 -3.15 -0.38 22.25
C SER A 137 -3.55 -1.72 22.88
N SER A 138 -4.55 -2.41 22.30
CA SER A 138 -5.00 -3.72 22.75
C SER A 138 -4.22 -4.88 22.12
N ILE A 139 -3.37 -4.60 21.12
CA ILE A 139 -2.53 -5.63 20.48
C ILE A 139 -1.52 -6.15 21.53
N PRO A 140 -1.42 -7.47 21.75
CA PRO A 140 -0.46 -8.03 22.68
C PRO A 140 0.97 -7.61 22.36
N ARG A 141 1.73 -7.18 23.38
CA ARG A 141 3.14 -6.74 23.22
C ARG A 141 4.02 -7.78 22.54
N GLY A 142 3.73 -9.08 22.76
CA GLY A 142 4.44 -10.18 22.13
C GLY A 142 4.49 -10.07 20.59
N ARG A 143 3.40 -9.62 19.94
CA ARG A 143 3.36 -9.49 18.48
C ARG A 143 4.27 -8.41 17.91
N TYR A 144 4.55 -7.38 18.70
CA TYR A 144 5.54 -6.36 18.34
C TYR A 144 6.97 -6.85 18.56
N GLY A 145 7.14 -7.91 19.35
CA GLY A 145 8.43 -8.56 19.60
C GLY A 145 8.73 -9.72 18.66
N GLU A 146 7.83 -10.09 17.75
CA GLU A 146 8.05 -11.17 16.78
C GLU A 146 8.87 -10.67 15.57
N VAL A 147 9.75 -11.54 15.06
CA VAL A 147 10.47 -11.29 13.79
C VAL A 147 9.63 -11.83 12.66
N CYS A 148 9.23 -10.97 11.73
CA CYS A 148 8.41 -11.38 10.58
C CYS A 148 9.20 -12.31 9.64
N HIS A 149 8.68 -13.49 9.31
CA HIS A 149 9.38 -14.41 8.38
C HIS A 149 9.48 -13.90 6.93
N VAL A 150 8.66 -12.92 6.54
CA VAL A 150 8.66 -12.38 5.17
C VAL A 150 9.72 -11.29 5.00
N CYS A 151 9.75 -10.32 5.92
CA CYS A 151 10.69 -9.19 5.83
C CYS A 151 11.90 -9.30 6.75
N ASN A 152 11.93 -10.28 7.65
CA ASN A 152 13.01 -10.54 8.61
C ASN A 152 13.32 -9.33 9.52
N THR A 153 12.30 -8.58 9.93
CA THR A 153 12.42 -7.44 10.86
C THR A 153 11.45 -7.57 12.03
N GLN A 154 11.76 -6.91 13.13
CA GLN A 154 10.93 -6.83 14.35
C GLN A 154 10.15 -5.49 14.40
N THR A 155 9.76 -4.98 13.24
CA THR A 155 9.12 -3.66 13.13
C THR A 155 7.63 -3.82 12.82
N GLY A 156 6.77 -3.25 13.66
CA GLY A 156 5.31 -3.39 13.54
C GLY A 156 4.79 -4.54 14.40
N ALA A 157 3.58 -5.04 14.09
CA ALA A 157 2.94 -6.15 14.81
C ALA A 157 2.70 -7.33 13.87
N CYS A 158 3.29 -8.49 14.16
CA CYS A 158 3.10 -9.69 13.37
C CYS A 158 1.70 -10.28 13.53
N VAL A 159 1.22 -10.96 12.49
CA VAL A 159 -0.02 -11.74 12.51
C VAL A 159 0.33 -13.21 12.33
N SER A 160 -0.23 -14.07 13.18
CA SER A 160 0.10 -15.49 13.18
C SER A 160 -0.55 -16.21 11.99
N CYS A 161 0.14 -17.21 11.45
CA CYS A 161 -0.43 -18.08 10.43
C CYS A 161 -1.64 -18.83 11.00
N HIS A 162 -2.75 -18.90 10.26
CA HIS A 162 -3.93 -19.64 10.70
C HIS A 162 -3.74 -21.17 10.62
N LEU A 163 -2.81 -21.63 9.77
CA LEU A 163 -2.60 -23.05 9.50
C LEU A 163 -1.44 -23.66 10.29
N CYS A 164 -0.49 -22.85 10.77
CA CYS A 164 0.63 -23.35 11.56
C CYS A 164 0.83 -22.53 12.83
N LYS A 165 1.41 -23.14 13.86
CA LYS A 165 1.74 -22.46 15.13
C LYS A 165 3.01 -21.60 15.04
N ALA A 166 3.49 -21.28 13.84
CA ALA A 166 4.61 -20.38 13.69
C ALA A 166 4.17 -18.98 14.16
N SER A 167 4.88 -18.47 15.17
CA SER A 167 4.83 -17.09 15.63
C SER A 167 5.89 -16.28 14.88
N GLY A 168 5.54 -15.09 14.39
CA GLY A 168 6.33 -14.30 13.42
C GLY A 168 6.16 -14.78 11.99
#